data_AF-L1JNN3-F1
#
_entry.id   AF-L1JNN3-F1
#
_cell.length_a   1.000
_cell.length_b   1.000
_cell.length_c   1.000
_cell.angle_alpha   90.00
_cell.angle_beta   90.00
_cell.angle_gamma   90.00
#
_symmetry.space_group_name_H-M   'P 1'
#
loop_
_entity.id
_entity.type
_entity.pdbx_description
1 polymer ?
#
loop_
_entity_poly.entity_id
_entity_poly.type
_entity_poly.pdbx_seq_one_letter_code
_entity_poly.pdbx_strand_id
1 'polypeptide(L)'
;MREKLLETASMAEVLKEELKLARKKHTHGSRLHEELRREATWWRIKDFQNKTGLFRQRKEIMAYEMRIQQLEEDLRALQCPDPLDERMLHGLDAERRRAALFLQEAIREHERAIESQSDHIQHLLRTIEEMEAKNMALRDALNR
;
A
#
# COMPACT_ATOMS: atom_id res chain seq x y z
N MET A 1 61.86 22.64 -18.98
CA MET A 1 60.58 23.35 -18.74
C MET A 1 59.52 23.01 -19.78
N ARG A 2 59.82 23.09 -21.08
CA ARG A 2 58.86 22.78 -22.16
C ARG A 2 58.29 21.35 -22.11
N GLU A 3 59.12 20.35 -21.84
CA GLU A 3 58.68 18.95 -21.67
C GLU A 3 57.77 18.77 -20.45
N LYS A 4 58.11 19.38 -19.29
CA LYS A 4 57.26 19.36 -18.10
C LYS A 4 55.89 20.02 -18.36
N LEU A 5 55.83 21.09 -19.15
CA LEU A 5 54.57 21.74 -19.51
C LEU A 5 53.71 20.86 -20.45
N LEU A 6 54.35 20.13 -21.37
CA LEU A 6 53.67 19.19 -22.27
C LEU A 6 53.13 17.96 -21.52
N GLU A 7 53.87 17.43 -20.55
CA GLU A 7 53.39 16.35 -19.67
C GLU A 7 52.21 16.81 -18.82
N THR A 8 52.25 18.04 -18.30
CA THR A 8 51.15 18.58 -17.47
C THR A 8 49.87 18.78 -18.29
N ALA A 9 49.99 19.24 -19.54
CA ALA A 9 48.85 19.38 -20.45
C ALA A 9 48.26 18.03 -20.86
N SER A 10 49.11 17.05 -21.16
CA SER A 10 48.72 15.68 -21.49
C SER A 10 47.96 14.99 -20.34
N MET A 11 48.45 15.17 -19.10
CA MET A 11 47.83 14.59 -17.91
C MET A 11 46.48 15.24 -17.57
N ALA A 12 46.32 16.53 -17.84
CA ALA A 12 45.05 17.23 -17.69
C ALA A 12 43.98 16.75 -18.68
N GLU A 13 44.36 16.37 -19.90
CA GLU A 13 43.45 15.79 -20.91
C GLU A 13 43.00 14.38 -20.53
N VAL A 14 43.91 13.56 -19.98
CA VAL A 14 43.57 12.24 -19.43
C VAL A 14 42.60 12.37 -18.26
N LEU A 15 42.88 13.23 -17.28
CA LEU A 15 41.99 13.49 -16.13
C LEU A 15 40.60 13.99 -16.57
N LYS A 16 40.53 14.77 -17.64
CA LYS A 16 39.27 15.28 -18.19
C LYS A 16 38.41 14.17 -18.82
N GLU A 17 39.02 13.23 -19.55
CA GLU A 17 38.30 12.07 -20.09
C GLU A 17 37.91 11.06 -18.99
N GLU A 18 38.77 10.84 -17.99
CA GLU A 18 38.43 10.01 -16.82
C GLU A 18 37.26 10.59 -16.01
N LEU A 19 37.23 11.91 -15.77
CA LEU A 19 36.10 12.61 -15.13
C LEU A 19 34.80 12.49 -15.94
N LYS A 20 34.88 12.50 -17.26
CA LYS A 20 33.73 12.36 -18.17
C LYS A 20 33.19 10.94 -18.16
N LEU A 21 34.07 9.93 -18.10
CA LEU A 21 33.72 8.52 -17.91
C LEU A 21 33.12 8.26 -16.53
N ALA A 22 33.68 8.85 -15.47
CA ALA A 22 33.15 8.77 -14.11
C ALA A 22 31.75 9.41 -14.00
N ARG A 23 31.53 10.58 -14.63
CA ARG A 23 30.21 11.21 -14.73
C ARG A 23 29.18 10.35 -15.48
N LYS A 24 29.58 9.68 -16.57
CA LYS A 24 28.70 8.77 -17.31
C LYS A 24 28.28 7.54 -16.47
N LYS A 25 29.20 6.97 -15.68
CA LYS A 25 28.88 5.90 -14.73
C LYS A 25 27.92 6.38 -13.61
N HIS A 26 28.14 7.59 -13.10
CA HIS A 26 27.26 8.20 -12.09
C HIS A 26 25.87 8.55 -12.60
N THR A 27 25.70 8.93 -13.87
CA THR A 27 24.37 9.21 -14.45
C THR A 27 23.46 7.98 -14.55
N HIS A 28 24.02 6.78 -14.70
CA HIS A 28 23.23 5.53 -14.65
C HIS A 28 22.91 5.08 -13.22
N GLY A 29 23.87 5.19 -12.29
CA GLY A 29 23.59 4.97 -10.87
C GLY A 29 22.55 5.95 -10.33
N SER A 30 22.60 7.21 -10.76
CA SER A 30 21.61 8.24 -10.43
C SER A 30 20.24 7.92 -11.00
N ARG A 31 20.14 7.40 -12.22
CA ARG A 31 18.87 7.09 -12.87
C ARG A 31 18.18 5.86 -12.27
N LEU A 32 18.93 4.80 -11.99
CA LEU A 32 18.43 3.62 -11.28
C LEU A 32 17.97 3.98 -9.86
N HIS A 33 18.72 4.81 -9.15
CA HIS A 33 18.33 5.25 -7.80
C HIS A 33 17.09 6.14 -7.81
N GLU A 34 16.94 7.00 -8.83
CA GLU A 34 15.75 7.82 -9.06
C GLU A 34 14.52 6.96 -9.39
N GLU A 35 14.68 5.95 -10.23
CA GLU A 35 13.62 4.99 -10.60
C GLU A 35 13.17 4.19 -9.37
N LEU A 36 14.11 3.61 -8.62
CA LEU A 36 13.80 2.90 -7.36
C LEU A 36 13.10 3.81 -6.33
N ARG A 37 13.54 5.08 -6.21
CA ARG A 37 12.93 6.04 -5.28
C ARG A 37 11.52 6.47 -5.73
N ARG A 38 11.29 6.65 -7.04
CA ARG A 38 9.96 6.94 -7.59
C ARG A 38 9.01 5.78 -7.35
N GLU A 39 9.47 4.57 -7.60
CA GLU A 39 8.69 3.36 -7.37
C GLU A 39 8.35 3.20 -5.88
N ALA A 40 9.32 3.32 -4.97
CA ALA A 40 9.08 3.31 -3.52
C ALA A 40 8.13 4.43 -3.03
N THR A 41 8.13 5.59 -3.69
CA THR A 41 7.19 6.69 -3.39
C THR A 41 5.78 6.39 -3.86
N TRP A 42 5.63 5.89 -5.09
CA TRP A 42 4.34 5.48 -5.63
C TRP A 42 3.69 4.39 -4.78
N TRP A 43 4.48 3.43 -4.30
CA TRP A 43 4.03 2.39 -3.38
C TRP A 43 3.56 2.95 -2.03
N ARG A 44 4.27 3.89 -1.42
CA ARG A 44 3.83 4.54 -0.17
C ARG A 44 2.51 5.28 -0.31
N ILE A 45 2.29 5.95 -1.45
CA ILE A 45 1.02 6.66 -1.71
C ILE A 45 -0.12 5.68 -1.87
N LYS A 46 0.09 4.59 -2.62
CA LYS A 46 -0.91 3.53 -2.81
C LYS A 46 -1.24 2.81 -1.50
N ASP A 47 -0.24 2.50 -0.68
CA ASP A 47 -0.41 1.89 0.65
C ASP A 47 -1.21 2.80 1.59
N PHE A 48 -0.96 4.12 1.55
CA PHE A 48 -1.74 5.10 2.30
C PHE A 48 -3.20 5.19 1.83
N GLN A 49 -3.44 5.22 0.50
CA GLN A 49 -4.80 5.21 -0.07
C GLN A 49 -5.56 3.94 0.30
N ASN A 50 -4.87 2.79 0.30
CA ASN A 50 -5.45 1.51 0.68
C ASN A 50 -5.78 1.46 2.18
N LYS A 51 -4.87 1.94 3.05
CA LYS A 51 -5.10 2.03 4.51
C LYS A 51 -6.24 2.97 4.87
N THR A 52 -6.36 4.10 4.16
CA THR A 52 -7.48 5.04 4.35
C THR A 52 -8.81 4.45 3.86
N GLY A 53 -8.80 3.66 2.78
CA GLY A 53 -9.95 2.87 2.33
C GLY A 53 -10.42 1.84 3.36
N LEU A 54 -9.49 1.02 3.89
CA LEU A 54 -9.79 0.03 4.94
C LEU A 54 -10.31 0.68 6.22
N PHE A 55 -9.75 1.83 6.61
CA PHE A 55 -10.22 2.55 7.79
C PHE A 55 -11.64 3.08 7.62
N ARG A 56 -12.01 3.51 6.41
CA ARG A 56 -13.39 3.92 6.08
C ARG A 56 -14.35 2.73 6.19
N GLN A 57 -14.03 1.59 5.56
CA GLN A 57 -14.85 0.38 5.63
C GLN A 57 -15.03 -0.10 7.08
N ARG A 58 -13.96 -0.04 7.89
CA ARG A 58 -14.04 -0.38 9.32
C ARG A 58 -15.01 0.54 10.09
N LYS A 59 -15.03 1.84 9.77
CA LYS A 59 -16.01 2.77 10.36
C LYS A 59 -17.45 2.44 9.94
N GLU A 60 -17.66 2.05 8.69
CA GLU A 60 -18.99 1.64 8.18
C GLU A 60 -19.48 0.37 8.88
N ILE A 61 -18.62 -0.63 9.04
CA ILE A 61 -18.91 -1.85 9.82
C ILE A 61 -19.33 -1.48 11.25
N MET A 62 -18.55 -0.65 11.95
CA MET A 62 -18.88 -0.21 13.30
C MET A 62 -20.22 0.54 13.37
N ALA A 63 -20.54 1.36 12.36
CA ALA A 63 -21.80 2.09 12.31
C ALA A 63 -23.00 1.13 12.17
N TYR A 64 -22.88 0.09 11.35
CA TYR A 64 -23.92 -0.93 11.22
C TYR A 64 -24.07 -1.77 12.50
N GLU A 65 -22.97 -2.14 13.16
CA GLU A 65 -22.99 -2.85 14.45
C GLU A 65 -23.74 -2.03 15.51
N MET A 66 -23.42 -0.74 15.64
CA MET A 66 -24.11 0.15 16.57
C MET A 66 -25.60 0.30 16.22
N ARG A 67 -25.95 0.40 14.93
CA ARG A 67 -27.35 0.50 14.51
C ARG A 67 -28.15 -0.75 14.86
N ILE A 68 -27.56 -1.94 14.68
CA ILE A 68 -28.19 -3.22 15.04
C ILE A 68 -28.40 -3.29 16.55
N GLN A 69 -27.40 -2.92 17.36
CA GLN A 69 -27.52 -2.90 18.82
C GLN A 69 -28.66 -1.98 19.29
N GLN A 70 -28.76 -0.78 18.74
CA GLN A 70 -29.85 0.14 19.06
C GLN A 70 -31.22 -0.47 18.72
N LEU A 71 -31.36 -1.08 17.54
CA LEU A 71 -32.61 -1.72 17.13
C LEU A 71 -32.96 -2.91 18.03
N GLU A 72 -31.98 -3.65 18.53
CA GLU A 72 -32.19 -4.73 19.50
C GLU A 72 -32.64 -4.22 20.87
N GLU A 73 -32.13 -3.08 21.33
CA GLU A 73 -32.59 -2.40 22.54
C GLU A 73 -34.02 -1.88 22.38
N ASP A 74 -34.33 -1.22 21.26
CA ASP A 74 -35.67 -0.71 20.94
C ASP A 74 -36.70 -1.85 20.92
N LEU A 75 -36.36 -2.99 20.31
CA LEU A 75 -37.20 -4.19 20.28
C LEU A 75 -37.45 -4.78 21.67
N ARG A 76 -36.47 -4.73 22.58
CA ARG A 76 -36.64 -5.19 23.96
C ARG A 76 -37.54 -4.26 24.77
N ALA A 77 -37.44 -2.96 24.53
CA ALA A 77 -38.23 -1.94 25.22
C ALA A 77 -39.73 -2.01 24.86
N LEU A 78 -40.06 -2.49 23.66
CA LEU A 78 -41.42 -2.53 23.10
C LEU A 78 -42.18 -3.84 23.38
N GLN A 79 -41.71 -4.68 24.30
CA GLN A 79 -42.44 -5.90 24.70
C GLN A 79 -43.67 -5.55 25.58
N CYS A 80 -44.69 -4.93 24.99
CA CYS A 80 -46.02 -4.73 25.56
C CYS A 80 -47.09 -5.40 24.69
N PRO A 81 -48.23 -5.85 25.27
CA PRO A 81 -49.24 -6.64 24.56
C PRO A 81 -50.20 -5.82 23.68
N ASP A 82 -49.87 -4.57 23.32
CA ASP A 82 -50.76 -3.69 22.56
C ASP A 82 -50.62 -3.96 21.04
N PRO A 83 -51.71 -4.09 20.24
CA PRO A 83 -51.62 -4.38 18.80
C PRO A 83 -50.91 -3.30 17.97
N LEU A 84 -50.82 -2.07 18.50
CA LEU A 84 -50.03 -0.99 17.91
C LEU A 84 -48.53 -1.26 18.05
N ASP A 85 -48.11 -1.89 19.16
CA ASP A 85 -46.73 -2.26 19.42
C ASP A 85 -46.31 -3.44 18.53
N GLU A 86 -47.20 -4.39 18.21
CA GLU A 86 -46.89 -5.50 17.30
C GLU A 86 -46.45 -5.04 15.91
N ARG A 87 -47.14 -4.06 15.31
CA ARG A 87 -46.75 -3.51 13.99
C ARG A 87 -45.40 -2.81 14.04
N MET A 88 -45.13 -2.10 15.12
CA MET A 88 -43.87 -1.39 15.34
C MET A 88 -42.72 -2.37 15.58
N LEU A 89 -42.93 -3.42 16.37
CA LEU A 89 -42.00 -4.54 16.56
C LEU A 89 -41.64 -5.20 15.23
N HIS A 90 -42.62 -5.47 14.37
CA HIS A 90 -42.36 -6.01 13.03
C HIS A 90 -41.57 -5.05 12.14
N GLY A 91 -41.84 -3.75 12.21
CA GLY A 91 -41.08 -2.72 11.48
C GLY A 91 -39.61 -2.68 11.92
N LEU A 92 -39.36 -2.69 13.23
CA LEU A 92 -38.02 -2.66 13.80
C LEU A 92 -37.24 -3.96 13.53
N ASP A 93 -37.88 -5.14 13.60
CA ASP A 93 -37.20 -6.40 13.25
C ASP A 93 -36.88 -6.47 11.76
N ALA A 94 -37.75 -5.94 10.88
CA ALA A 94 -37.45 -5.82 9.46
C ALA A 94 -36.26 -4.90 9.19
N GLU A 95 -36.17 -3.77 9.91
CA GLU A 95 -35.04 -2.85 9.82
C GLU A 95 -33.74 -3.49 10.36
N ARG A 96 -33.82 -4.21 11.48
CA ARG A 96 -32.68 -4.93 12.06
C ARG A 96 -32.12 -5.97 11.10
N ARG A 97 -32.99 -6.78 10.48
CA ARG A 97 -32.59 -7.75 9.47
C ARG A 97 -31.93 -7.08 8.27
N ARG A 98 -32.45 -5.93 7.83
CA ARG A 98 -31.86 -5.16 6.73
C ARG A 98 -30.47 -4.62 7.10
N ALA A 99 -30.32 -4.06 8.30
CA ALA A 99 -29.02 -3.59 8.80
C ALA A 99 -28.00 -4.75 8.90
N ALA A 100 -28.44 -5.94 9.33
CA ALA A 100 -27.59 -7.13 9.37
C ALA A 100 -27.13 -7.59 7.97
N LEU A 101 -27.99 -7.48 6.95
CA LEU A 101 -27.60 -7.76 5.56
C LEU A 101 -26.53 -6.77 5.06
N PHE A 102 -26.70 -5.48 5.33
CA PHE A 102 -25.70 -4.48 4.97
C PHE A 102 -24.37 -4.67 5.71
N LEU A 103 -24.41 -5.06 6.99
CA LEU A 103 -23.21 -5.43 7.74
C LEU A 103 -22.49 -6.61 7.09
N GLN A 104 -23.21 -7.67 6.71
CA GLN A 104 -22.61 -8.82 6.03
C GLN A 104 -21.97 -8.46 4.69
N GLU A 105 -22.61 -7.57 3.92
CA GLU A 105 -22.06 -7.09 2.66
C GLU A 105 -20.79 -6.25 2.88
N ALA A 106 -20.81 -5.31 3.83
CA ALA A 106 -19.65 -4.50 4.19
C ALA A 106 -18.47 -5.35 4.69
N ILE A 107 -18.73 -6.40 5.48
CA ILE A 107 -17.70 -7.35 5.93
C ILE A 107 -17.10 -8.09 4.73
N ARG A 108 -17.93 -8.61 3.81
CA ARG A 108 -17.43 -9.31 2.62
C ARG A 108 -16.58 -8.42 1.73
N GLU A 109 -16.97 -7.16 1.54
CA GLU A 109 -16.16 -6.19 0.79
C GLU A 109 -14.83 -5.92 1.48
N HIS A 110 -14.82 -5.84 2.81
CA HIS A 110 -13.61 -5.67 3.58
C HIS A 110 -12.68 -6.89 3.48
N GLU A 111 -13.22 -8.10 3.55
CA GLU A 111 -12.47 -9.35 3.37
C GLU A 111 -11.82 -9.43 1.99
N ARG A 112 -12.57 -9.11 0.92
CA ARG A 112 -12.02 -9.05 -0.45
C ARG A 112 -10.90 -8.03 -0.58
N ALA A 113 -11.03 -6.88 0.07
CA ALA A 113 -9.99 -5.85 0.07
C ALA A 113 -8.72 -6.34 0.79
N ILE A 114 -8.86 -7.08 1.90
CA ILE A 114 -7.74 -7.68 2.63
C ILE A 114 -7.05 -8.76 1.79
N GLU A 115 -7.82 -9.65 1.14
CA GLU A 115 -7.29 -10.71 0.28
C GLU A 115 -6.47 -10.13 -0.87
N SER A 116 -7.01 -9.13 -1.56
CA SER A 116 -6.30 -8.42 -2.63
C SER A 116 -5.00 -7.77 -2.16
N GLN A 117 -4.99 -7.20 -0.94
CA GLN A 117 -3.76 -6.65 -0.36
C GLN A 117 -2.75 -7.73 -0.01
N SER A 118 -3.20 -8.87 0.50
CA SER A 118 -2.35 -10.02 0.83
C SER A 118 -1.63 -10.55 -0.42
N ASP A 119 -2.38 -10.79 -1.51
CA ASP A 119 -1.81 -11.21 -2.80
C ASP A 119 -0.76 -10.22 -3.30
N HIS A 120 -1.06 -8.94 -3.13
CA HIS A 120 -0.17 -7.88 -3.55
C HIS A 120 1.13 -7.83 -2.72
N ILE A 121 1.04 -8.00 -1.40
CA ILE A 121 2.21 -8.12 -0.51
C ILE A 121 3.06 -9.32 -0.90
N GLN A 122 2.44 -10.48 -1.18
CA GLN A 122 3.17 -11.66 -1.64
C GLN A 122 3.89 -11.44 -2.98
N HIS A 123 3.28 -10.68 -3.89
CA HIS A 123 3.96 -10.29 -5.12
C HIS A 123 5.19 -9.41 -4.83
N LEU A 124 5.05 -8.39 -3.99
CA LEU A 124 6.18 -7.52 -3.61
C LEU A 124 7.32 -8.28 -2.93
N LEU A 125 6.99 -9.23 -2.03
CA LEU A 125 8.00 -10.07 -1.38
C LEU A 125 8.80 -10.87 -2.42
N ARG A 126 8.13 -11.51 -3.38
CA ARG A 126 8.82 -12.20 -4.49
C ARG A 126 9.69 -11.26 -5.31
N THR A 127 9.21 -10.06 -5.62
CA THR A 127 10.01 -9.06 -6.35
C THR A 127 11.25 -8.65 -5.56
N ILE A 128 11.15 -8.48 -4.23
CA ILE A 128 12.30 -8.17 -3.37
C ILE A 128 13.30 -9.32 -3.39
N GLU A 129 12.85 -10.57 -3.20
CA GLU A 129 13.70 -11.76 -3.25
C GLU A 129 14.46 -11.86 -4.58
N GLU A 130 13.79 -11.62 -5.71
CA GLU A 130 14.43 -11.59 -7.04
C GLU A 130 15.48 -10.47 -7.16
N MET A 131 15.21 -9.29 -6.60
CA MET A 131 16.13 -8.16 -6.63
C MET A 131 17.35 -8.40 -5.73
N GLU A 132 17.17 -9.03 -4.57
CA GLU A 132 18.25 -9.44 -3.67
C GLU A 132 19.14 -10.49 -4.32
N ALA A 133 18.55 -11.49 -4.98
CA ALA A 133 19.29 -12.50 -5.74
C ALA A 133 20.13 -11.86 -6.86
N LYS A 134 19.56 -10.92 -7.63
CA LYS A 134 20.30 -10.14 -8.64
C LYS A 134 21.43 -9.32 -8.02
N ASN A 135 21.19 -8.70 -6.87
CA ASN A 135 22.22 -7.91 -6.17
C ASN A 135 23.39 -8.79 -5.70
N MET A 136 23.10 -9.96 -5.13
CA MET A 136 24.12 -10.93 -4.73
C MET A 136 24.94 -11.39 -5.93
N ALA A 137 24.30 -11.79 -7.03
CA ALA A 137 25.00 -12.19 -8.25
C ALA A 137 25.91 -11.09 -8.82
N LEU A 138 25.48 -9.82 -8.76
CA LEU A 138 26.31 -8.68 -9.17
C LEU A 138 27.50 -8.45 -8.24
N ARG A 139 27.31 -8.58 -6.92
CA ARG A 139 28.41 -8.50 -5.94
C ARG A 139 29.42 -9.60 -6.17
N ASP A 140 28.95 -10.83 -6.39
CA ASP A 140 29.81 -11.98 -6.68
C ASP A 140 30.60 -11.78 -7.99
N ALA A 141 29.99 -11.17 -9.01
CA ALA A 141 30.66 -10.84 -10.26
C ALA A 141 31.69 -9.71 -10.13
N LEU A 142 31.50 -8.76 -9.20
CA LEU A 142 32.46 -7.68 -8.92
C LEU A 142 33.65 -8.14 -8.08
N ASN A 143 33.44 -9.14 -7.22
CA ASN A 143 34.48 -9.70 -6.37
C ASN A 143 35.37 -10.73 -7.09
N ARG A 144 34.97 -11.15 -8.29
CA ARG A 144 35.78 -11.96 -9.21
C ARG A 144 36.55 -11.07 -10.16
#